data_AF-A0AA39WVE9-F1
#
_entry.id   AF-A0AA39WVE9-F1
#
_cell.length_a   1.000
_cell.length_b   1.000
_cell.length_c   1.000
_cell.angle_alpha   90.00
_cell.angle_beta   90.00
_cell.angle_gamma   90.00
#
_symmetry.space_group_name_H-M   'P 1'
#
loop_
_entity.id
_entity.type
_entity.pdbx_description
1 polymer ?
#
loop_
_entity_poly.entity_id
_entity_poly.type
_entity_poly.pdbx_seq_one_letter_code
_entity_poly.pdbx_strand_id
1 'polypeptide(L)'
;MASSVGRFTASFLTPTQETTLALASLNFDFSLFKVQAPDEYLALGSCLSEERRNLAEASSHHVTARKLGALFRSKLPPVPNLIRSYGKRVSEIAESVTVVAPGLDGSSTLKSVLGNKLGIDGTSIWAAATSGTEALCVQLLACILARFWPSQEAISIWAEIVESRKHELSGNNGDFEYSELAAMNTTLSREQLAEWDSSARAWLRTADKSKLKEQTQLRLIIDNLDATVSPSSGTYESVVAAWISSMKIVDNLVAGVPQSIHEGAALIGISAWHLYPDMVIYQGGPREIHQRDPLIHPGGLLTVGLESLENSGHGVSWALPLAKLRYYGNQVTVRRSFDLHNQHVSFEQLALVILGGLAKEWPDNEDEDRLTSICT
;
A
#
# COMPACT_ATOMS: atom_id res chain seq x y z
N MET A 1 54.14 -37.33 -43.65
CA MET A 1 53.45 -38.27 -42.74
C MET A 1 53.95 -38.03 -41.33
N ALA A 2 53.22 -37.22 -40.56
CA ALA A 2 53.06 -37.32 -39.10
C ALA A 2 52.29 -36.07 -38.64
N SER A 3 51.08 -36.31 -38.20
CA SER A 3 50.04 -35.35 -37.85
C SER A 3 50.17 -34.90 -36.40
N SER A 4 49.81 -33.64 -36.17
CA SER A 4 49.39 -32.95 -34.95
C SER A 4 48.79 -33.80 -33.81
N VAL A 5 49.13 -33.46 -32.55
CA VAL A 5 48.16 -33.30 -31.43
C VAL A 5 48.66 -32.21 -30.48
N GLY A 6 48.22 -30.97 -30.68
CA GLY A 6 48.31 -29.92 -29.66
C GLY A 6 47.14 -30.07 -28.69
N ARG A 7 47.42 -30.11 -27.38
CA ARG A 7 46.41 -30.15 -26.32
C ARG A 7 45.63 -28.83 -26.33
N PHE A 8 44.42 -28.87 -26.90
CA PHE A 8 43.41 -27.83 -26.66
C PHE A 8 42.78 -28.10 -25.29
N THR A 9 43.10 -27.25 -24.32
CA THR A 9 42.29 -27.08 -23.11
C THR A 9 41.04 -26.30 -23.52
N ALA A 10 39.94 -27.01 -23.74
CA ALA A 10 38.62 -26.41 -23.88
C ALA A 10 38.17 -25.91 -22.50
N SER A 11 38.38 -24.62 -22.23
CA SER A 11 37.66 -23.93 -21.17
C SER A 11 36.19 -23.92 -21.56
N PHE A 12 35.38 -24.71 -20.87
CA PHE A 12 33.93 -24.65 -20.95
C PHE A 12 33.48 -23.22 -20.61
N LEU A 13 33.10 -22.46 -21.64
CA LEU A 13 32.41 -21.18 -21.49
C LEU A 13 31.12 -21.45 -20.72
N THR A 14 31.09 -20.99 -19.49
CA THR A 14 29.89 -20.99 -18.66
C THR A 14 29.00 -19.84 -19.15
N PRO A 15 27.76 -20.08 -19.60
CA PRO A 15 26.86 -19.01 -20.09
C PRO A 15 26.28 -18.13 -18.96
N THR A 16 26.88 -18.17 -17.76
CA THR A 16 26.42 -17.48 -16.56
C THR A 16 27.02 -16.08 -16.40
N GLN A 17 28.12 -15.75 -17.09
CA GLN A 17 28.76 -14.45 -16.94
C GLN A 17 28.04 -13.31 -17.68
N GLU A 18 27.50 -13.55 -18.88
CA GLU A 18 26.79 -12.52 -19.64
C GLU A 18 25.45 -12.15 -18.99
N THR A 19 24.71 -13.14 -18.48
CA THR A 19 23.48 -12.89 -17.73
C THR A 19 23.76 -12.16 -16.42
N THR A 20 24.84 -12.49 -15.71
CA THR A 20 25.22 -11.80 -14.47
C THR A 20 25.64 -10.34 -14.71
N LEU A 21 26.39 -10.07 -15.79
CA LEU A 21 26.78 -8.71 -16.17
C LEU A 21 25.58 -7.87 -16.65
N ALA A 22 24.68 -8.47 -17.43
CA ALA A 22 23.42 -7.85 -17.80
C ALA A 22 22.57 -7.55 -16.56
N LEU A 23 22.36 -8.52 -15.66
CA LEU A 23 21.60 -8.33 -14.42
C LEU A 23 22.22 -7.30 -13.46
N ALA A 24 23.55 -7.23 -13.40
CA ALA A 24 24.26 -6.21 -12.64
C ALA A 24 24.02 -4.81 -13.24
N SER A 25 24.07 -4.68 -14.57
CA SER A 25 23.74 -3.42 -15.25
C SER A 25 22.27 -3.00 -15.06
N LEU A 26 21.34 -3.95 -15.01
CA LEU A 26 19.90 -3.70 -14.83
C LEU A 26 19.57 -3.20 -13.42
N ASN A 27 20.17 -3.78 -12.38
CA ASN A 27 20.00 -3.26 -11.00
C ASN A 27 20.65 -1.87 -10.84
N PHE A 28 21.75 -1.62 -11.56
CA PHE A 28 22.46 -0.34 -11.55
C PHE A 28 21.67 0.78 -12.26
N ASP A 29 20.88 0.44 -13.29
CA ASP A 29 20.05 1.42 -14.01
C ASP A 29 18.88 1.97 -13.15
N PHE A 30 18.30 1.11 -12.29
CA PHE A 30 17.23 1.53 -11.39
C PHE A 30 17.68 2.49 -10.28
N SER A 31 18.93 2.39 -9.81
CA SER A 31 19.45 3.30 -8.77
C SER A 31 19.89 4.66 -9.32
N LEU A 32 20.26 4.74 -10.59
CA LEU A 32 20.86 5.96 -11.17
C LEU A 32 19.85 6.92 -11.80
N PHE A 33 18.77 6.42 -12.41
CA PHE A 33 17.83 7.29 -13.08
C PHE A 33 16.82 7.89 -12.08
N LYS A 34 16.87 9.21 -11.97
CA LYS A 34 16.03 10.05 -11.11
C LYS A 34 15.24 11.02 -11.98
N VAL A 35 13.96 11.15 -11.68
CA VAL A 35 13.07 12.12 -12.32
C VAL A 35 12.89 13.28 -11.36
N GLN A 36 12.77 14.50 -11.91
CA GLN A 36 12.37 15.65 -11.12
C GLN A 36 10.97 15.41 -10.54
N ALA A 37 10.82 15.58 -9.23
CA ALA A 37 9.53 15.43 -8.57
C ALA A 37 8.52 16.45 -9.14
N PRO A 38 7.25 16.07 -9.36
CA PRO A 38 6.23 17.01 -9.80
C PRO A 38 6.03 18.13 -8.79
N ASP A 39 5.65 19.31 -9.29
CA ASP A 39 5.52 20.54 -8.48
C ASP A 39 4.57 20.34 -7.29
N GLU A 40 3.53 19.52 -7.46
CA GLU A 40 2.54 19.25 -6.43
C GLU A 40 3.09 18.51 -5.21
N TYR A 41 4.26 17.87 -5.32
CA TYR A 41 4.90 17.12 -4.23
C TYR A 41 6.05 17.88 -3.57
N LEU A 42 6.47 19.04 -4.10
CA LEU A 42 7.67 19.73 -3.62
C LEU A 42 7.57 20.14 -2.15
N ALA A 43 6.40 20.57 -1.70
CA ALA A 43 6.16 20.92 -0.30
C ALA A 43 6.36 19.72 0.63
N LEU A 44 5.91 18.50 0.24
CA LEU A 44 6.25 17.29 0.97
C LEU A 44 7.77 17.13 1.11
N GLY A 45 8.50 17.24 0.00
CA GLY A 45 9.97 17.12 -0.01
C GLY A 45 10.67 18.11 0.92
N SER A 46 10.09 19.31 1.10
CA SER A 46 10.59 20.33 2.03
C SER A 46 10.26 20.04 3.51
N CYS A 47 9.16 19.34 3.77
CA CYS A 47 8.72 18.95 5.12
C CYS A 47 9.38 17.66 5.63
N LEU A 48 10.02 16.88 4.74
CA LEU A 48 10.76 15.68 5.13
C LEU A 48 12.10 16.04 5.78
N SER A 49 12.51 15.24 6.78
CA SER A 49 13.86 15.34 7.32
C SER A 49 14.90 14.96 6.26
N GLU A 50 16.11 15.51 6.39
CA GLU A 50 17.21 15.22 5.46
C GLU A 50 17.50 13.72 5.36
N GLU A 51 17.44 12.99 6.50
CA GLU A 51 17.59 11.54 6.54
C GLU A 51 16.50 10.83 5.72
N ARG A 52 15.22 11.20 5.87
CA ARG A 52 14.12 10.59 5.10
C ARG A 52 14.19 10.92 3.62
N ARG A 53 14.59 12.14 3.27
CA ARG A 53 14.79 12.54 1.87
C ARG A 53 15.93 11.74 1.24
N ASN A 54 17.05 11.60 1.94
CA ASN A 54 18.19 10.80 1.48
C ASN A 54 17.82 9.31 1.38
N LEU A 55 17.04 8.78 2.33
CA LEU A 55 16.49 7.43 2.23
C LEU A 55 15.60 7.29 0.99
N ALA A 56 14.68 8.21 0.77
CA ALA A 56 13.78 8.16 -0.39
C ALA A 56 14.54 8.25 -1.72
N GLU A 57 15.61 9.05 -1.83
CA GLU A 57 16.31 9.32 -3.09
C GLU A 57 17.55 8.45 -3.35
N ALA A 58 18.19 7.90 -2.31
CA ALA A 58 19.47 7.20 -2.43
C ALA A 58 19.44 5.77 -1.87
N SER A 59 18.33 5.32 -1.27
CA SER A 59 18.23 3.99 -0.66
C SER A 59 17.41 2.98 -1.48
N SER A 60 17.18 1.82 -0.85
CA SER A 60 16.28 0.75 -1.30
C SER A 60 14.89 1.25 -1.68
N HIS A 61 14.40 2.36 -1.11
CA HIS A 61 13.07 2.90 -1.38
C HIS A 61 12.92 3.39 -2.84
N HIS A 62 13.89 4.16 -3.35
CA HIS A 62 13.92 4.60 -4.75
C HIS A 62 13.92 3.40 -5.70
N VAL A 63 14.81 2.45 -5.41
CA VAL A 63 14.98 1.25 -6.22
C VAL A 63 13.70 0.41 -6.21
N THR A 64 13.05 0.25 -5.06
CA THR A 64 11.78 -0.47 -4.92
C THR A 64 10.67 0.21 -5.70
N ALA A 65 10.55 1.54 -5.58
CA ALA A 65 9.56 2.33 -6.29
C ALA A 65 9.69 2.18 -7.81
N ARG A 66 10.92 2.27 -8.35
CA ARG A 66 11.15 2.09 -9.80
C ARG A 66 10.94 0.66 -10.27
N LYS A 67 11.38 -0.33 -9.51
CA LYS A 67 11.18 -1.74 -9.83
C LYS A 67 9.69 -2.09 -9.91
N LEU A 68 8.90 -1.65 -8.93
CA LEU A 68 7.46 -1.85 -8.93
C LEU A 68 6.77 -1.06 -10.04
N GLY A 69 7.15 0.22 -10.24
CA GLY A 69 6.60 1.06 -11.31
C GLY A 69 6.82 0.44 -12.70
N ALA A 70 8.04 -0.04 -12.97
CA ALA A 70 8.36 -0.73 -14.22
C ALA A 70 7.61 -2.06 -14.37
N LEU A 71 7.43 -2.83 -13.30
CA LEU A 71 6.73 -4.12 -13.33
C LEU A 71 5.24 -3.99 -13.73
N PHE A 72 4.59 -2.91 -13.29
CA PHE A 72 3.16 -2.70 -13.51
C PHE A 72 2.83 -1.73 -14.65
N ARG A 73 3.85 -1.09 -15.27
CA ARG A 73 3.70 -0.06 -16.30
C ARG A 73 2.64 -0.37 -17.36
N SER A 74 2.70 -1.55 -17.98
CA SER A 74 1.77 -1.98 -19.03
C SER A 74 0.28 -2.03 -18.62
N LYS A 75 -0.05 -2.01 -17.32
CA LYS A 75 -1.43 -2.12 -16.80
C LYS A 75 -1.99 -0.79 -16.32
N LEU A 76 -1.16 0.25 -16.21
CA LEU A 76 -1.55 1.49 -15.58
C LEU A 76 -2.43 2.34 -16.51
N PRO A 77 -3.60 2.79 -16.04
CA PRO A 77 -4.39 3.79 -16.77
C PRO A 77 -3.75 5.18 -16.66
N PRO A 78 -3.96 6.07 -17.65
CA PRO A 78 -3.59 7.47 -17.51
C PRO A 78 -4.51 8.15 -16.48
N VAL A 79 -3.95 8.59 -15.35
CA VAL A 79 -4.68 9.25 -14.25
C VAL A 79 -4.00 10.54 -13.77
N PRO A 80 -3.81 11.53 -14.66
CA PRO A 80 -3.05 12.74 -14.34
C PRO A 80 -3.73 13.64 -13.30
N ASN A 81 -5.07 13.66 -13.23
CA ASN A 81 -5.81 14.52 -12.32
C ASN A 81 -5.73 14.00 -10.88
N LEU A 82 -5.84 12.68 -10.73
CA LEU A 82 -5.66 11.98 -9.47
C LEU A 82 -4.26 12.19 -8.93
N ILE A 83 -3.22 11.97 -9.74
CA ILE A 83 -1.83 12.13 -9.31
C ILE A 83 -1.55 13.56 -8.84
N ARG A 84 -2.01 14.55 -9.61
CA ARG A 84 -1.92 15.97 -9.24
C ARG A 84 -2.61 16.26 -7.91
N SER A 85 -3.85 15.83 -7.75
CA SER A 85 -4.66 16.15 -6.57
C SER A 85 -4.19 15.39 -5.33
N TYR A 86 -3.73 14.16 -5.49
CA TYR A 86 -3.06 13.41 -4.44
C TYR A 86 -1.78 14.12 -3.99
N GLY A 87 -0.92 14.57 -4.92
CA GLY A 87 0.26 15.36 -4.59
C GLY A 87 -0.07 16.63 -3.80
N LYS A 88 -1.05 17.41 -4.26
CA LYS A 88 -1.53 18.61 -3.54
C LYS A 88 -2.02 18.27 -2.14
N ARG A 89 -2.81 17.21 -1.98
CA ARG A 89 -3.31 16.77 -0.67
C ARG A 89 -2.16 16.37 0.25
N VAL A 90 -1.22 15.59 -0.26
CA VAL A 90 -0.05 15.14 0.50
C VAL A 90 0.77 16.33 0.98
N SER A 91 1.02 17.30 0.11
CA SER A 91 1.70 18.55 0.42
C SER A 91 0.96 19.40 1.47
N GLU A 92 -0.36 19.58 1.30
CA GLU A 92 -1.21 20.30 2.27
C GLU A 92 -1.17 19.64 3.66
N ILE A 93 -1.33 18.32 3.72
CA ILE A 93 -1.22 17.56 4.97
C ILE A 93 0.19 17.75 5.55
N ALA A 94 1.22 17.71 4.69
CA ALA A 94 2.60 17.83 5.13
C ALA A 94 2.87 19.19 5.81
N GLU A 95 2.43 20.27 5.19
CA GLU A 95 2.52 21.62 5.75
C GLU A 95 1.72 21.75 7.05
N SER A 96 0.49 21.21 7.08
CA SER A 96 -0.37 21.30 8.27
C SER A 96 0.26 20.67 9.52
N VAL A 97 0.93 19.52 9.36
CA VAL A 97 1.55 18.80 10.48
C VAL A 97 2.83 19.51 10.95
N THR A 98 3.60 20.09 10.03
CA THR A 98 4.78 20.90 10.37
C THR A 98 4.38 22.17 11.14
N VAL A 99 3.27 22.82 10.75
CA VAL A 99 2.73 24.02 11.41
C VAL A 99 2.07 23.75 12.76
N VAL A 100 1.64 22.51 13.04
CA VAL A 100 1.08 22.10 14.35
C VAL A 100 2.16 21.63 15.33
N ALA A 101 3.41 21.45 14.87
CA ALA A 101 4.57 21.16 15.70
C ALA A 101 5.36 22.36 16.33
N PRO A 102 4.87 23.63 16.44
CA PRO A 102 5.67 24.76 16.93
C PRO A 102 5.69 24.88 18.47
N GLY A 103 5.30 23.83 19.21
CA GLY A 103 5.16 23.85 20.67
C GLY A 103 6.30 23.23 21.48
N LEU A 104 7.48 22.96 20.90
CA LEU A 104 8.59 22.34 21.62
C LEU A 104 9.82 23.28 21.72
N ASP A 105 9.61 24.49 22.22
CA ASP A 105 10.66 25.44 22.66
C ASP A 105 11.20 25.10 24.06
N GLY A 106 11.37 23.81 24.35
CA GLY A 106 11.84 23.30 25.64
C GLY A 106 12.83 22.16 25.48
N SER A 107 14.09 22.46 25.81
CA SER A 107 15.22 21.58 26.16
C SER A 107 15.04 20.05 26.00
N SER A 108 15.83 19.41 25.13
CA SER A 108 16.49 18.13 25.45
C SER A 108 17.39 17.64 24.31
N THR A 109 18.60 17.18 24.66
CA THR A 109 19.60 16.55 23.80
C THR A 109 19.05 15.34 23.01
N LEU A 110 17.99 14.69 23.52
CA LEU A 110 17.25 13.62 22.84
C LEU A 110 16.51 14.10 21.58
N LYS A 111 16.14 15.39 21.51
CA LYS A 111 15.47 16.00 20.36
C LYS A 111 16.42 16.24 19.18
N SER A 112 17.73 16.32 19.41
CA SER A 112 18.73 16.37 18.32
C SER A 112 18.97 14.97 17.71
N VAL A 113 18.84 13.91 18.51
CA VAL A 113 19.04 12.52 18.05
C VAL A 113 17.75 11.94 17.46
N LEU A 114 16.59 12.29 18.02
CA LEU A 114 15.27 11.88 17.53
C LEU A 114 14.67 12.88 16.54
N GLY A 115 15.16 14.13 16.49
CA GLY A 115 14.69 15.19 15.58
C GLY A 115 14.82 14.80 14.12
N ASN A 116 15.86 14.03 13.78
CA ASN A 116 16.08 13.51 12.43
C ASN A 116 15.03 12.44 12.02
N LYS A 117 14.37 11.82 13.01
CA LYS A 117 13.31 10.80 12.84
C LYS A 117 11.91 11.31 13.20
N LEU A 118 11.81 12.47 13.84
CA LEU A 118 10.56 13.12 14.20
C LEU A 118 10.05 13.91 13.00
N GLY A 119 8.80 13.65 12.61
CA GLY A 119 8.16 14.28 11.46
C GLY A 119 7.35 13.27 10.67
N ILE A 120 6.87 13.71 9.52
CA ILE A 120 6.00 12.94 8.65
C ILE A 120 6.81 11.87 7.94
N ASP A 121 6.26 10.65 7.87
CA ASP A 121 6.83 9.58 7.05
C ASP A 121 6.17 9.58 5.67
N GLY A 122 6.73 10.38 4.77
CA GLY A 122 6.37 10.41 3.35
C GLY A 122 7.46 9.78 2.47
N THR A 123 8.30 8.92 3.03
CA THR A 123 9.50 8.38 2.36
C THR A 123 9.14 7.63 1.09
N SER A 124 8.15 6.74 1.14
CA SER A 124 7.64 6.00 -0.02
C SER A 124 7.02 6.91 -1.08
N ILE A 125 6.29 7.96 -0.67
CA ILE A 125 5.68 8.93 -1.59
C ILE A 125 6.75 9.76 -2.30
N TRP A 126 7.76 10.27 -1.58
CA TRP A 126 8.84 11.04 -2.18
C TRP A 126 9.72 10.18 -3.10
N ALA A 127 10.00 8.94 -2.70
CA ALA A 127 10.68 7.97 -3.56
C ALA A 127 9.89 7.72 -4.85
N ALA A 128 8.57 7.55 -4.77
CA ALA A 128 7.71 7.42 -5.93
C ALA A 128 7.71 8.67 -6.82
N ALA A 129 7.58 9.87 -6.23
CA ALA A 129 7.57 11.14 -6.95
C ALA A 129 8.86 11.38 -7.75
N THR A 130 10.00 10.98 -7.19
CA THR A 130 11.33 11.08 -7.85
C THR A 130 11.65 9.88 -8.75
N SER A 131 10.77 8.88 -8.80
CA SER A 131 10.90 7.67 -9.62
C SER A 131 10.06 7.70 -10.90
N GLY A 132 8.99 8.48 -10.93
CA GLY A 132 8.11 8.65 -12.09
C GLY A 132 6.63 8.40 -11.78
N THR A 133 5.77 8.67 -12.77
CA THR A 133 4.31 8.55 -12.64
C THR A 133 3.84 7.14 -12.32
N GLU A 134 4.51 6.13 -12.87
CA GLU A 134 4.19 4.73 -12.68
C GLU A 134 4.43 4.30 -11.23
N ALA A 135 5.52 4.80 -10.63
CA ALA A 135 5.83 4.57 -9.23
C ALA A 135 4.82 5.27 -8.30
N LEU A 136 4.32 6.46 -8.68
CA LEU A 136 3.24 7.12 -7.94
C LEU A 136 1.94 6.32 -8.00
N CYS A 137 1.58 5.74 -9.13
CA CYS A 137 0.42 4.83 -9.21
C CYS A 137 0.60 3.63 -8.28
N VAL A 138 1.79 3.03 -8.24
CA VAL A 138 2.08 1.92 -7.31
C VAL A 138 2.01 2.37 -5.85
N GLN A 139 2.42 3.60 -5.54
CA GLN A 139 2.24 4.17 -4.20
C GLN A 139 0.75 4.25 -3.83
N LEU A 140 -0.12 4.61 -4.77
CA LEU A 140 -1.58 4.60 -4.54
C LEU A 140 -2.10 3.20 -4.20
N LEU A 141 -1.57 2.15 -4.84
CA LEU A 141 -1.86 0.75 -4.48
C LEU A 141 -1.36 0.42 -3.06
N ALA A 142 -0.15 0.86 -2.71
CA ALA A 142 0.39 0.67 -1.36
C ALA A 142 -0.54 1.28 -0.30
N CYS A 143 -1.09 2.46 -0.56
CA CYS A 143 -2.09 3.09 0.30
C CYS A 143 -3.39 2.26 0.40
N ILE A 144 -3.92 1.71 -0.71
CA ILE A 144 -5.10 0.83 -0.68
C ILE A 144 -4.87 -0.41 0.18
N LEU A 145 -3.74 -1.11 -0.04
CA LEU A 145 -3.41 -2.31 0.71
C LEU A 145 -3.15 -2.02 2.19
N ALA A 146 -2.44 -0.92 2.47
CA ALA A 146 -2.16 -0.45 3.82
C ALA A 146 -3.44 -0.05 4.59
N ARG A 147 -4.44 0.49 3.88
CA ARG A 147 -5.72 0.92 4.43
C ARG A 147 -6.62 -0.25 4.80
N PHE A 148 -6.61 -1.31 3.99
CA PHE A 148 -7.58 -2.39 4.11
C PHE A 148 -7.05 -3.64 4.82
N TRP A 149 -5.80 -4.02 4.54
CA TRP A 149 -5.22 -5.28 5.01
C TRP A 149 -4.22 -5.04 6.14
N PRO A 150 -4.17 -5.89 7.19
CA PRO A 150 -3.08 -5.88 8.17
C PRO A 150 -1.70 -6.06 7.51
N SER A 151 -0.63 -5.61 8.17
CA SER A 151 0.72 -5.60 7.59
C SER A 151 1.17 -6.96 7.06
N GLN A 152 0.98 -8.04 7.82
CA GLN A 152 1.41 -9.37 7.37
C GLN A 152 0.64 -9.86 6.13
N GLU A 153 -0.68 -9.63 6.08
CA GLU A 153 -1.54 -9.99 4.96
C GLU A 153 -1.17 -9.16 3.72
N ALA A 154 -0.96 -7.85 3.87
CA ALA A 154 -0.56 -6.97 2.77
C ALA A 154 0.81 -7.34 2.18
N ILE A 155 1.80 -7.70 2.99
CA ILE A 155 3.11 -8.14 2.49
C ILE A 155 2.97 -9.45 1.69
N SER A 156 2.08 -10.35 2.13
CA SER A 156 1.77 -11.58 1.39
C SER A 156 1.06 -11.29 0.07
N ILE A 157 0.10 -10.36 0.06
CA ILE A 157 -0.56 -9.88 -1.17
C ILE A 157 0.47 -9.29 -2.13
N TRP A 158 1.36 -8.40 -1.65
CA TRP A 158 2.44 -7.83 -2.45
C TRP A 158 3.32 -8.91 -3.09
N ALA A 159 3.75 -9.90 -2.30
CA ALA A 159 4.57 -11.01 -2.79
C ALA A 159 3.84 -11.88 -3.82
N GLU A 160 2.51 -12.00 -3.72
CA GLU A 160 1.69 -12.75 -4.65
C GLU A 160 1.51 -11.98 -5.96
N ILE A 161 1.10 -10.72 -5.91
CA ILE A 161 0.87 -9.90 -7.11
C ILE A 161 2.15 -9.65 -7.91
N VAL A 162 3.31 -9.47 -7.24
CA VAL A 162 4.59 -9.32 -7.93
C VAL A 162 4.97 -10.59 -8.68
N GLU A 163 4.74 -11.76 -8.08
CA GLU A 163 5.04 -13.05 -8.71
C GLU A 163 4.10 -13.35 -9.86
N SER A 164 2.79 -13.20 -9.65
CA SER A 164 1.78 -13.40 -10.70
C SER A 164 2.04 -12.47 -11.88
N ARG A 165 2.44 -11.22 -11.62
CA ARG A 165 2.79 -10.27 -12.66
C ARG A 165 4.03 -10.66 -13.45
N LYS A 166 5.08 -11.16 -12.78
CA LYS A 166 6.27 -11.70 -13.46
C LYS A 166 5.95 -12.92 -14.31
N HIS A 167 5.07 -13.78 -13.82
CA HIS A 167 4.62 -14.95 -14.56
C HIS A 167 3.80 -14.53 -15.81
N GLU A 168 2.90 -13.56 -15.68
CA GLU A 168 2.16 -12.98 -16.81
C GLU A 168 3.10 -12.39 -17.86
N LEU A 169 4.13 -11.66 -17.43
CA LEU A 169 5.15 -11.11 -18.33
C LEU A 169 5.98 -12.22 -18.98
N SER A 170 6.39 -13.25 -18.25
CA SER A 170 7.18 -14.36 -18.81
C SER A 170 6.42 -15.17 -19.88
N GLY A 171 5.08 -15.18 -19.83
CA GLY A 171 4.22 -15.87 -20.79
C GLY A 171 3.90 -15.08 -22.06
N ASN A 172 4.16 -13.77 -22.09
CA ASN A 172 3.91 -12.93 -23.26
C ASN A 172 5.14 -12.94 -24.18
N ASN A 173 5.03 -13.46 -25.40
CA ASN A 173 6.10 -13.37 -26.42
C ASN A 173 6.05 -12.04 -27.20
N GLY A 174 5.79 -10.92 -26.51
CA GLY A 174 5.64 -9.60 -27.13
C GLY A 174 6.94 -8.78 -27.20
N ASP A 175 6.90 -7.65 -27.92
CA ASP A 175 7.93 -6.60 -27.85
C ASP A 175 7.87 -5.96 -26.46
N PHE A 176 8.75 -6.41 -25.56
CA PHE A 176 8.88 -5.79 -24.25
C PHE A 176 9.70 -4.51 -24.33
N GLU A 177 9.23 -3.48 -23.63
CA GLU A 177 10.08 -2.33 -23.34
C GLU A 177 11.22 -2.77 -22.40
N TYR A 178 12.43 -2.24 -22.61
CA TYR A 178 13.64 -2.64 -21.88
C TYR A 178 13.46 -2.62 -20.34
N SER A 179 12.69 -1.66 -19.82
CA SER A 179 12.37 -1.54 -18.39
C SER A 179 11.52 -2.69 -17.84
N GLU A 180 10.65 -3.29 -18.65
CA GLU A 180 9.80 -4.41 -18.23
C GLU A 180 10.60 -5.73 -18.17
N LEU A 181 11.50 -5.95 -19.15
CA LEU A 181 12.47 -7.05 -19.12
C LEU A 181 13.41 -6.96 -17.91
N ALA A 182 13.83 -5.74 -17.59
CA ALA A 182 14.64 -5.46 -16.40
C ALA A 182 13.88 -5.82 -15.12
N ALA A 183 12.63 -5.39 -15.01
CA ALA A 183 11.78 -5.62 -13.83
C ALA A 183 11.44 -7.10 -13.62
N MET A 184 11.23 -7.86 -14.71
CA MET A 184 10.94 -9.29 -14.66
C MET A 184 12.05 -10.10 -13.99
N ASN A 185 13.30 -9.80 -14.35
CA ASN A 185 14.49 -10.50 -13.85
C ASN A 185 14.96 -10.02 -12.48
N THR A 186 14.31 -8.98 -11.95
CA THR A 186 14.74 -8.35 -10.71
C THR A 186 14.11 -9.02 -9.50
N THR A 187 14.90 -9.36 -8.48
CA THR A 187 14.38 -9.83 -7.20
C THR A 187 13.96 -8.63 -6.33
N LEU A 188 12.73 -8.70 -5.79
CA LEU A 188 12.22 -7.83 -4.75
C LEU A 188 12.07 -8.68 -3.50
N SER A 189 12.78 -8.32 -2.43
CA SER A 189 12.72 -9.09 -1.19
C SER A 189 11.44 -8.78 -0.41
N ARG A 190 11.01 -9.70 0.47
CA ARG A 190 9.85 -9.44 1.33
C ARG A 190 10.11 -8.31 2.30
N GLU A 191 11.35 -8.10 2.69
CA GLU A 191 11.80 -7.01 3.56
C GLU A 191 11.62 -5.66 2.85
N GLN A 192 11.98 -5.55 1.57
CA GLN A 192 11.74 -4.34 0.77
C GLN A 192 10.25 -4.02 0.63
N LEU A 193 9.42 -5.06 0.40
CA LEU A 193 7.97 -4.90 0.35
C LEU A 193 7.38 -4.50 1.72
N ALA A 194 7.95 -5.00 2.81
CA ALA A 194 7.56 -4.64 4.17
C ALA A 194 7.94 -3.19 4.52
N GLU A 195 9.12 -2.73 4.12
CA GLU A 195 9.54 -1.32 4.28
C GLU A 195 8.60 -0.38 3.50
N TRP A 196 8.30 -0.74 2.25
CA TRP A 196 7.38 0.01 1.39
C TRP A 196 5.97 0.13 2.01
N ASP A 197 5.38 -1.00 2.41
CA ASP A 197 4.07 -1.07 3.06
C ASP A 197 4.07 -0.34 4.42
N SER A 198 5.15 -0.46 5.20
CA SER A 198 5.30 0.23 6.49
C SER A 198 5.31 1.74 6.32
N SER A 199 6.05 2.27 5.34
CA SER A 199 6.07 3.71 5.05
C SER A 199 4.69 4.21 4.59
N ALA A 200 4.00 3.46 3.73
CA ALA A 200 2.63 3.79 3.33
C ALA A 200 1.66 3.83 4.53
N ARG A 201 1.75 2.88 5.46
CA ARG A 201 0.94 2.88 6.70
C ARG A 201 1.26 4.06 7.61
N ALA A 202 2.55 4.38 7.76
CA ALA A 202 2.98 5.52 8.58
C ALA A 202 2.44 6.84 8.02
N TRP A 203 2.44 6.98 6.68
CA TRP A 203 1.77 8.08 5.99
C TRP A 203 0.28 8.13 6.30
N LEU A 204 -0.45 7.02 6.09
CA LEU A 204 -1.91 6.99 6.31
C LEU A 204 -2.30 7.40 7.74
N ARG A 205 -1.56 6.95 8.75
CA ARG A 205 -1.78 7.35 10.15
C ARG A 205 -1.63 8.85 10.38
N THR A 206 -0.71 9.48 9.67
CA THR A 206 -0.48 10.93 9.75
C THR A 206 -1.60 11.68 9.06
N ALA A 207 -1.97 11.23 7.85
CA ALA A 207 -3.03 11.80 7.06
C ALA A 207 -4.41 11.67 7.74
N ASP A 208 -4.70 10.52 8.37
CA ASP A 208 -5.93 10.28 9.14
C ASP A 208 -6.08 11.23 10.33
N LYS A 209 -4.96 11.58 10.99
CA LYS A 209 -4.97 12.55 12.07
C LYS A 209 -5.23 13.97 11.56
N SER A 210 -4.66 14.33 10.40
CA SER A 210 -4.84 15.65 9.79
C SER A 210 -6.27 15.84 9.23
N LYS A 211 -6.84 14.80 8.61
CA LYS A 211 -8.18 14.81 7.98
C LYS A 211 -9.22 14.02 8.78
N LEU A 212 -9.13 14.05 10.10
CA LEU A 212 -9.92 13.20 11.00
C LEU A 212 -11.42 13.36 10.79
N LYS A 213 -11.90 14.57 10.53
CA LYS A 213 -13.32 14.88 10.39
C LYS A 213 -13.89 14.26 9.12
N GLU A 214 -13.27 14.56 7.98
CA GLU A 214 -13.64 14.05 6.66
C GLU A 214 -13.51 12.53 6.60
N GLN A 215 -12.41 11.99 7.16
CA GLN A 215 -12.20 10.55 7.26
C GLN A 215 -13.25 9.87 8.14
N THR A 216 -13.67 10.50 9.24
CA THR A 216 -14.73 9.97 10.11
C THR A 216 -16.09 9.97 9.40
N GLN A 217 -16.40 11.03 8.65
CA GLN A 217 -17.63 11.12 7.89
C GLN A 217 -17.68 10.05 6.79
N LEU A 218 -16.58 9.90 6.04
CA LEU A 218 -16.44 8.86 5.02
C LEU A 218 -16.56 7.45 5.61
N ARG A 219 -15.96 7.22 6.78
CA ARG A 219 -16.13 5.96 7.51
C ARG A 219 -17.59 5.66 7.80
N LEU A 220 -18.31 6.60 8.42
CA LEU A 220 -19.70 6.40 8.79
C LEU A 220 -20.57 6.09 7.56
N ILE A 221 -20.20 6.61 6.40
CA ILE A 221 -20.83 6.24 5.13
C ILE A 221 -20.53 4.78 4.81
N ILE A 222 -19.24 4.42 4.73
CA ILE A 222 -18.78 3.07 4.36
C ILE A 222 -19.37 2.00 5.28
N ASP A 223 -19.43 2.24 6.59
CA ASP A 223 -19.95 1.30 7.59
C ASP A 223 -21.45 1.00 7.38
N ASN A 224 -22.21 1.94 6.81
CA ASN A 224 -23.63 1.78 6.54
C ASN A 224 -23.93 1.18 5.17
N LEU A 225 -22.90 0.94 4.34
CA LEU A 225 -23.05 0.36 3.01
C LEU A 225 -22.84 -1.15 3.06
N ASP A 226 -23.51 -1.91 2.20
CA ASP A 226 -23.18 -3.33 1.96
C ASP A 226 -22.62 -3.45 0.54
N ALA A 227 -21.29 -3.50 0.43
CA ALA A 227 -20.61 -3.61 -0.86
C ALA A 227 -19.42 -4.54 -0.82
N THR A 228 -19.20 -5.24 -1.93
CA THR A 228 -17.99 -6.04 -2.13
C THR A 228 -16.99 -5.24 -2.98
N VAL A 229 -15.70 -5.41 -2.69
CA VAL A 229 -14.62 -4.69 -3.41
C VAL A 229 -14.39 -5.26 -4.79
N SER A 230 -14.52 -6.58 -4.95
CA SER A 230 -14.34 -7.27 -6.22
C SER A 230 -15.04 -8.62 -6.17
N PRO A 231 -15.70 -9.05 -7.25
CA PRO A 231 -16.28 -10.40 -7.36
C PRO A 231 -15.26 -11.47 -7.79
N SER A 232 -14.00 -11.10 -8.07
CA SER A 232 -12.99 -12.00 -8.64
C SER A 232 -12.49 -13.03 -7.64
N SER A 233 -12.27 -14.26 -8.11
CA SER A 233 -11.83 -15.38 -7.28
C SER A 233 -10.32 -15.44 -7.05
N GLY A 234 -9.50 -14.70 -7.81
CA GLY A 234 -8.03 -14.71 -7.69
C GLY A 234 -7.48 -13.44 -7.04
N THR A 235 -6.42 -13.57 -6.22
CA THR A 235 -5.83 -12.44 -5.50
C THR A 235 -5.29 -11.37 -6.44
N TYR A 236 -4.56 -11.80 -7.47
CA TYR A 236 -3.93 -10.90 -8.42
C TYR A 236 -4.96 -10.11 -9.22
N GLU A 237 -5.94 -10.80 -9.81
CA GLU A 237 -7.00 -10.20 -10.61
C GLU A 237 -7.85 -9.26 -9.75
N SER A 238 -8.21 -9.67 -8.54
CA SER A 238 -9.02 -8.87 -7.62
C SER A 238 -8.31 -7.57 -7.21
N VAL A 239 -7.03 -7.65 -6.82
CA VAL A 239 -6.23 -6.48 -6.39
C VAL A 239 -5.98 -5.53 -7.55
N VAL A 240 -5.56 -6.05 -8.71
CA VAL A 240 -5.29 -5.21 -9.88
C VAL A 240 -6.56 -4.56 -10.41
N ALA A 241 -7.68 -5.29 -10.48
CA ALA A 241 -8.97 -4.73 -10.90
C ALA A 241 -9.46 -3.64 -9.94
N ALA A 242 -9.45 -3.91 -8.63
CA ALA A 242 -9.86 -2.93 -7.62
C ALA A 242 -9.00 -1.66 -7.67
N TRP A 243 -7.68 -1.80 -7.81
CA TRP A 243 -6.75 -0.68 -7.91
C TRP A 243 -6.98 0.16 -9.17
N ILE A 244 -7.04 -0.47 -10.35
CA ILE A 244 -7.26 0.24 -11.62
C ILE A 244 -8.63 0.92 -11.65
N SER A 245 -9.69 0.23 -11.20
CA SER A 245 -11.04 0.76 -11.11
C SER A 245 -11.09 2.00 -10.21
N SER A 246 -10.51 1.90 -9.01
CA SER A 246 -10.42 3.01 -8.07
C SER A 246 -9.69 4.21 -8.67
N MET A 247 -8.55 3.99 -9.33
CA MET A 247 -7.78 5.09 -9.93
C MET A 247 -8.57 5.82 -11.01
N LYS A 248 -9.24 5.09 -11.91
CA LYS A 248 -10.05 5.69 -12.98
C LYS A 248 -11.24 6.48 -12.42
N ILE A 249 -11.96 5.90 -11.47
CA ILE A 249 -13.14 6.53 -10.87
C ILE A 249 -12.73 7.82 -10.15
N VAL A 250 -11.68 7.79 -9.33
CA VAL A 250 -11.28 8.98 -8.58
C VAL A 250 -10.65 10.04 -9.49
N ASP A 251 -9.90 9.66 -10.54
CA ASP A 251 -9.42 10.63 -11.54
C ASP A 251 -10.56 11.40 -12.19
N ASN A 252 -11.62 10.68 -12.59
CA ASN A 252 -12.83 11.28 -13.16
C ASN A 252 -13.55 12.20 -12.15
N LEU A 253 -13.69 11.77 -10.90
CA LEU A 253 -14.31 12.59 -9.84
C LEU A 253 -13.54 13.89 -9.64
N VAL A 254 -12.21 13.81 -9.55
CA VAL A 254 -11.35 15.00 -9.43
C VAL A 254 -11.50 15.91 -10.64
N ALA A 255 -11.64 15.35 -11.85
CA ALA A 255 -11.89 16.09 -13.08
C ALA A 255 -13.32 16.70 -13.17
N GLY A 256 -14.17 16.49 -12.17
CA GLY A 256 -15.54 17.02 -12.14
C GLY A 256 -16.54 16.18 -12.90
N VAL A 257 -16.18 14.95 -13.28
CA VAL A 257 -17.07 14.01 -13.96
C VAL A 257 -17.78 13.16 -12.90
N PRO A 258 -19.12 13.20 -12.82
CA PRO A 258 -19.86 12.41 -11.84
C PRO A 258 -19.68 10.92 -12.13
N GLN A 259 -19.60 10.10 -11.09
CA GLN A 259 -19.40 8.65 -11.20
C GLN A 259 -20.49 7.92 -10.40
N SER A 260 -21.00 6.84 -10.97
CA SER A 260 -21.89 5.90 -10.28
C SER A 260 -21.12 4.62 -10.00
N ILE A 261 -21.11 4.17 -8.74
CA ILE A 261 -20.38 2.97 -8.33
C ILE A 261 -21.32 1.89 -7.81
N HIS A 262 -20.97 0.64 -8.15
CA HIS A 262 -21.63 -0.58 -7.69
C HIS A 262 -20.71 -1.47 -6.84
N GLU A 263 -19.41 -1.16 -6.81
CA GLU A 263 -18.38 -1.91 -6.08
C GLU A 263 -17.70 -1.00 -5.05
N GLY A 264 -17.24 -1.60 -3.95
CA GLY A 264 -16.61 -0.89 -2.83
C GLY A 264 -15.16 -0.45 -3.08
N ALA A 265 -14.55 -0.81 -4.22
CA ALA A 265 -13.14 -0.51 -4.51
C ALA A 265 -12.83 1.00 -4.46
N ALA A 266 -13.64 1.80 -5.17
CA ALA A 266 -13.44 3.25 -5.24
C ALA A 266 -13.54 3.92 -3.87
N LEU A 267 -14.41 3.44 -2.97
CA LEU A 267 -14.55 3.95 -1.61
C LEU A 267 -13.28 3.72 -0.79
N ILE A 268 -12.61 2.58 -0.97
CA ILE A 268 -11.31 2.30 -0.35
C ILE A 268 -10.24 3.23 -0.92
N GLY A 269 -10.22 3.43 -2.24
CA GLY A 269 -9.29 4.37 -2.89
C GLY A 269 -9.42 5.79 -2.34
N ILE A 270 -10.65 6.32 -2.32
CA ILE A 270 -11.01 7.62 -1.74
C ILE A 270 -10.52 7.74 -0.28
N SER A 271 -10.78 6.72 0.52
CA SER A 271 -10.34 6.64 1.93
C SER A 271 -8.82 6.53 2.09
N ALA A 272 -8.13 5.86 1.17
CA ALA A 272 -6.68 5.67 1.20
C ALA A 272 -5.92 6.90 0.69
N TRP A 273 -6.52 7.72 -0.18
CA TRP A 273 -5.87 8.86 -0.83
C TRP A 273 -6.29 10.21 -0.25
N HIS A 274 -7.21 10.20 0.73
CA HIS A 274 -7.69 11.39 1.45
C HIS A 274 -8.28 12.45 0.50
N LEU A 275 -9.03 11.98 -0.49
CA LEU A 275 -9.83 12.80 -1.40
C LEU A 275 -11.30 12.55 -1.09
N TYR A 276 -12.07 13.60 -0.85
CA TYR A 276 -13.39 13.50 -0.22
C TYR A 276 -14.50 14.09 -1.09
N PRO A 277 -15.01 13.34 -2.10
CA PRO A 277 -16.06 13.83 -2.99
C PRO A 277 -17.37 13.99 -2.23
N ASP A 278 -18.22 14.86 -2.76
CA ASP A 278 -19.64 14.89 -2.41
C ASP A 278 -20.29 13.59 -2.89
N MET A 279 -21.22 13.05 -2.11
CA MET A 279 -21.81 11.73 -2.34
C MET A 279 -23.33 11.78 -2.33
N VAL A 280 -23.96 10.95 -3.16
CA VAL A 280 -25.40 10.64 -3.09
C VAL A 280 -25.57 9.15 -2.85
N ILE A 281 -26.14 8.81 -1.70
CA ILE A 281 -26.36 7.41 -1.30
C ILE A 281 -27.84 7.08 -1.49
N TYR A 282 -28.12 5.98 -2.17
CA TYR A 282 -29.50 5.53 -2.41
C TYR A 282 -29.97 4.43 -1.44
N GLN A 283 -29.06 3.79 -0.70
CA GLN A 283 -29.39 2.75 0.27
C GLN A 283 -30.18 3.33 1.45
N GLY A 284 -31.44 2.90 1.61
CA GLY A 284 -32.35 3.42 2.64
C GLY A 284 -32.97 4.79 2.33
N GLY A 285 -32.94 5.22 1.06
CA GLY A 285 -33.48 6.49 0.56
C GLY A 285 -32.39 7.47 0.12
N PRO A 286 -32.68 8.40 -0.82
CA PRO A 286 -31.68 9.33 -1.35
C PRO A 286 -31.18 10.28 -0.27
N ARG A 287 -29.89 10.19 0.06
CA ARG A 287 -29.20 11.09 0.99
C ARG A 287 -28.03 11.75 0.28
N GLU A 288 -28.05 13.08 0.25
CA GLU A 288 -26.93 13.89 -0.23
C GLU A 288 -25.99 14.20 0.92
N ILE A 289 -24.70 13.96 0.70
CA ILE A 289 -23.63 14.19 1.67
C ILE A 289 -22.60 15.11 1.04
N HIS A 290 -22.43 16.28 1.66
CA HIS A 290 -21.47 17.27 1.19
C HIS A 290 -20.22 17.24 2.08
N GLN A 291 -19.09 16.88 1.47
CA GLN A 291 -17.76 16.98 2.07
C GLN A 291 -17.03 18.25 1.62
N ARG A 292 -17.37 18.79 0.45
CA ARG A 292 -16.86 20.07 -0.10
C ARG A 292 -15.33 20.13 -0.14
N ASP A 293 -14.71 19.05 -0.59
CA ASP A 293 -13.28 18.99 -0.78
C ASP A 293 -12.83 19.96 -1.89
N PRO A 294 -11.95 20.94 -1.61
CA PRO A 294 -11.47 21.89 -2.61
C PRO A 294 -10.64 21.25 -3.74
N LEU A 295 -10.13 20.02 -3.54
CA LEU A 295 -9.35 19.31 -4.55
C LEU A 295 -10.22 18.58 -5.57
N ILE A 296 -11.54 18.59 -5.40
CA ILE A 296 -12.49 17.92 -6.29
C ILE A 296 -13.25 19.01 -7.05
N HIS A 297 -13.17 18.96 -8.38
CA HIS A 297 -13.81 19.97 -9.20
C HIS A 297 -15.33 19.94 -9.00
N PRO A 298 -16.01 21.10 -8.98
CA PRO A 298 -17.47 21.17 -8.97
C PRO A 298 -18.06 20.28 -10.08
N GLY A 299 -18.95 19.36 -9.72
CA GLY A 299 -19.49 18.33 -10.62
C GLY A 299 -19.00 16.91 -10.34
N GLY A 300 -17.90 16.75 -9.59
CA GLY A 300 -17.34 15.48 -9.14
C GLY A 300 -18.19 14.82 -8.05
N LEU A 301 -19.40 14.39 -8.41
CA LEU A 301 -20.37 13.77 -7.52
C LEU A 301 -20.26 12.25 -7.60
N LEU A 302 -20.14 11.60 -6.44
CA LEU A 302 -20.16 10.15 -6.34
C LEU A 302 -21.55 9.64 -6.00
N THR A 303 -22.18 8.95 -6.94
CA THR A 303 -23.43 8.22 -6.71
C THR A 303 -23.13 6.80 -6.26
N VAL A 304 -23.66 6.44 -5.09
CA VAL A 304 -23.49 5.13 -4.47
C VAL A 304 -24.82 4.39 -4.53
N GLY A 305 -24.93 3.51 -5.54
CA GLY A 305 -26.07 2.62 -5.76
C GLY A 305 -25.67 1.18 -5.49
N LEU A 306 -25.51 0.86 -4.20
CA LEU A 306 -25.09 -0.46 -3.73
C LEU A 306 -26.34 -1.24 -3.29
N GLU A 307 -26.89 -2.04 -4.19
CA GLU A 307 -27.81 -3.13 -3.82
C GLU A 307 -27.01 -4.44 -3.81
N SER A 308 -26.60 -4.89 -2.64
CA SER A 308 -26.09 -6.26 -2.49
C SER A 308 -27.29 -7.22 -2.45
N LEU A 309 -27.31 -8.20 -3.36
CA LEU A 309 -28.28 -9.32 -3.35
C LEU A 309 -28.04 -10.27 -2.15
N GLU A 310 -26.85 -10.24 -1.56
CA GLU A 310 -26.45 -11.11 -0.46
C GLU A 310 -26.19 -10.27 0.78
N ASN A 311 -27.02 -10.50 1.81
CA ASN A 311 -26.98 -9.84 3.12
C ASN A 311 -25.67 -10.20 3.85
N SER A 312 -24.58 -9.52 3.47
CA SER A 312 -23.19 -9.90 3.74
C SER A 312 -22.64 -9.35 5.04
N GLY A 313 -23.45 -8.61 5.79
CA GLY A 313 -23.02 -7.83 6.94
C GLY A 313 -22.91 -6.33 6.60
N HIS A 314 -22.61 -5.52 7.61
CA HIS A 314 -22.42 -4.07 7.45
C HIS A 314 -20.99 -3.77 6.97
N GLY A 315 -20.82 -2.85 6.02
CA GLY A 315 -19.54 -2.34 5.54
C GLY A 315 -19.12 -2.77 4.13
N VAL A 316 -17.97 -2.27 3.68
CA VAL A 316 -17.32 -2.73 2.44
C VAL A 316 -16.48 -3.97 2.74
N SER A 317 -16.73 -5.09 2.06
CA SER A 317 -16.01 -6.36 2.26
C SER A 317 -15.14 -6.77 1.08
N TRP A 318 -13.98 -7.37 1.37
CA TRP A 318 -13.05 -7.89 0.37
C TRP A 318 -12.59 -9.29 0.80
N ALA A 319 -12.73 -10.26 -0.09
CA ALA A 319 -12.20 -11.60 0.08
C ALA A 319 -11.06 -11.85 -0.91
N LEU A 320 -9.93 -12.36 -0.41
CA LEU A 320 -8.77 -12.75 -1.21
C LEU A 320 -8.27 -14.13 -0.80
N PRO A 321 -7.95 -15.04 -1.75
CA PRO A 321 -7.39 -16.34 -1.43
C PRO A 321 -5.85 -16.27 -1.33
N LEU A 322 -5.34 -16.09 -0.12
CA LEU A 322 -3.93 -15.82 0.11
C LEU A 322 -3.11 -17.12 0.08
N ALA A 323 -2.25 -17.27 -0.93
CA ALA A 323 -1.38 -18.45 -1.06
C ALA A 323 -0.02 -18.27 -0.38
N LYS A 324 0.42 -17.02 -0.13
CA LYS A 324 1.76 -16.69 0.39
C LYS A 324 1.79 -16.22 1.85
N LEU A 325 0.81 -16.58 2.67
CA LEU A 325 0.76 -16.23 4.09
C LEU A 325 1.79 -17.05 4.86
N ARG A 326 2.69 -16.40 5.62
CA ARG A 326 3.69 -17.12 6.43
C ARG A 326 2.93 -17.94 7.49
N TYR A 327 3.32 -19.20 7.68
CA TYR A 327 2.79 -20.16 8.68
C TYR A 327 1.51 -20.94 8.33
N TYR A 328 0.93 -20.76 7.14
CA TYR A 328 -0.22 -21.57 6.71
C TYR A 328 0.12 -22.36 5.44
N GLY A 329 -0.39 -23.60 5.38
CA GLY A 329 -0.24 -24.52 4.25
C GLY A 329 -1.16 -24.14 3.09
N ASN A 330 -2.07 -25.04 2.69
CA ASN A 330 -3.01 -24.84 1.57
C ASN A 330 -3.67 -23.44 1.58
N GLN A 331 -3.97 -22.93 0.38
CA GLN A 331 -4.55 -21.59 0.14
C GLN A 331 -5.78 -21.34 1.04
N VAL A 332 -5.76 -20.24 1.79
CA VAL A 332 -6.86 -19.84 2.68
C VAL A 332 -7.53 -18.60 2.13
N THR A 333 -8.85 -18.67 1.94
CA THR A 333 -9.66 -17.49 1.60
C THR A 333 -9.85 -16.63 2.85
N VAL A 334 -9.28 -15.42 2.83
CA VAL A 334 -9.45 -14.44 3.90
C VAL A 334 -10.47 -13.42 3.46
N ARG A 335 -11.61 -13.33 4.18
CA ARG A 335 -12.62 -12.29 4.01
C ARG A 335 -12.46 -11.27 5.12
N ARG A 336 -12.38 -9.99 4.76
CA ARG A 336 -12.33 -8.86 5.68
C ARG A 336 -13.44 -7.87 5.34
N SER A 337 -14.06 -7.28 6.36
CA SER A 337 -14.86 -6.07 6.23
C SER A 337 -14.01 -4.87 6.62
N PHE A 338 -14.25 -3.75 5.95
CA PHE A 338 -13.63 -2.48 6.28
C PHE A 338 -14.22 -1.98 7.60
N ASP A 339 -13.48 -2.19 8.69
CA ASP A 339 -13.81 -1.68 10.02
C ASP A 339 -12.61 -0.87 10.53
N LEU A 340 -12.81 0.43 10.69
CA LEU A 340 -11.78 1.37 11.14
C LEU A 340 -11.50 1.27 12.65
N HIS A 341 -12.25 0.48 13.41
CA HIS A 341 -12.07 0.33 14.87
C HIS A 341 -11.28 -0.92 15.28
N ASN A 342 -11.15 -1.94 14.42
CA ASN A 342 -10.93 -3.31 14.90
C ASN A 342 -9.51 -3.90 14.76
N GLN A 343 -8.48 -3.10 14.48
CA GLN A 343 -7.12 -3.65 14.27
C GLN A 343 -6.08 -3.20 15.29
N HIS A 344 -6.42 -2.33 16.25
CA HIS A 344 -5.44 -1.80 17.19
C HIS A 344 -5.93 -1.85 18.63
N VAL A 345 -5.20 -2.64 19.42
CA VAL A 345 -5.20 -2.56 20.88
C VAL A 345 -4.57 -1.22 21.25
N SER A 346 -5.29 -0.34 21.96
CA SER A 346 -4.72 0.93 22.45
C SER A 346 -3.56 0.64 23.42
N PHE A 347 -2.65 1.60 23.63
CA PHE A 347 -1.57 1.40 24.62
C PHE A 347 -2.12 1.10 26.03
N GLU A 348 -3.27 1.67 26.37
CA GLU A 348 -3.98 1.37 27.62
C GLU A 348 -4.50 -0.07 27.65
N GLN A 349 -5.07 -0.56 26.54
CA GLN A 349 -5.51 -1.95 26.43
C GLN A 349 -4.33 -2.92 26.42
N LEU A 350 -3.20 -2.55 25.81
CA LEU A 350 -1.96 -3.33 25.85
C LEU A 350 -1.39 -3.38 27.26
N ALA A 351 -1.42 -2.25 27.98
CA ALA A 351 -1.03 -2.17 29.37
C ALA A 351 -1.93 -3.06 30.25
N LEU A 352 -3.24 -3.08 30.01
CA LEU A 352 -4.18 -3.98 30.69
C LEU A 352 -3.91 -5.46 30.38
N VAL A 353 -3.55 -5.81 29.14
CA VAL A 353 -3.17 -7.18 28.78
C VAL A 353 -1.86 -7.60 29.46
N ILE A 354 -0.86 -6.71 29.50
CA ILE A 354 0.40 -6.95 30.21
C ILE A 354 0.16 -7.09 31.72
N LEU A 355 -0.70 -6.24 32.30
CA LEU A 355 -1.03 -6.25 33.72
C LEU A 355 -1.85 -7.51 34.09
N GLY A 356 -2.77 -7.94 33.23
CA GLY A 356 -3.47 -9.21 33.37
C GLY A 356 -2.56 -10.43 33.20
N GLY A 357 -1.55 -10.35 32.34
CA GLY A 357 -0.52 -11.37 32.20
C GLY A 357 0.42 -11.48 33.41
N LEU A 358 0.70 -10.36 34.07
CA LEU A 358 1.49 -10.31 35.31
C LEU A 358 0.68 -10.70 36.56
N ALA A 359 -0.63 -10.43 36.57
CA ALA A 359 -1.54 -10.78 37.66
C ALA A 359 -2.02 -12.25 37.59
N LYS A 360 -1.74 -12.96 36.51
CA LYS A 360 -2.00 -14.40 36.42
C LYS A 360 -0.86 -15.14 37.09
N GLU A 361 -0.96 -15.28 38.41
CA GLU A 361 -0.18 -16.26 39.16
C GLU A 361 -0.32 -17.63 38.47
N TRP A 362 0.83 -18.24 38.20
CA TRP A 362 0.90 -19.62 37.74
C TRP A 362 0.33 -20.49 38.86
N PRO A 363 -0.68 -21.35 38.63
CA PRO A 363 -1.09 -22.27 39.67
C PRO A 363 0.10 -23.19 39.94
N ASP A 364 0.68 -23.07 41.14
CA ASP A 364 1.62 -24.04 41.65
C ASP A 364 0.92 -25.40 41.63
N ASN A 365 1.59 -26.38 41.00
CA ASN A 365 1.17 -27.77 41.00
C ASN A 365 1.28 -28.33 42.42
N GLU A 366 0.29 -28.06 43.26
CA GLU A 366 0.03 -28.81 44.49
C GLU A 366 -1.45 -29.16 44.52
N ASP A 367 -1.80 -30.28 43.88
CA ASP A 367 -2.88 -31.19 44.30
C ASP A 367 -3.01 -32.32 43.26
N GLU A 368 -2.07 -33.27 43.28
CA GLU A 368 -2.12 -34.49 42.47
C GLU A 368 -2.95 -35.63 43.13
N ASP A 369 -3.70 -35.39 44.23
CA ASP A 369 -4.18 -36.50 45.07
C ASP A 369 -5.67 -36.52 45.45
N ARG A 370 -6.57 -35.76 44.79
CA ARG A 370 -7.97 -35.69 45.27
C ARG A 370 -9.11 -35.69 44.26
N LEU A 371 -9.01 -36.36 43.09
CA LEU A 371 -10.21 -36.63 42.27
C LEU A 371 -10.24 -38.03 41.61
N THR A 372 -9.79 -39.08 42.30
CA THR A 372 -10.31 -40.45 42.10
C THR A 372 -11.36 -40.77 43.16
N SER A 373 -12.52 -40.14 43.06
CA SER A 373 -13.76 -40.58 43.71
C SER A 373 -14.88 -39.71 43.17
N ILE A 374 -16.00 -40.34 42.80
CA ILE A 374 -17.18 -39.76 42.14
C ILE A 374 -17.14 -39.88 40.60
N CYS A 375 -16.93 -41.11 40.12
CA CYS A 375 -17.73 -41.69 39.04
C CYS A 375 -18.35 -43.00 39.56
N THR A 376 -19.67 -42.99 39.71
CA THR A 376 -20.52 -44.14 39.37
C THR A 376 -21.07 -43.91 37.98
#